data_AF-A0A967FE07-F1
#
_entry.id   AF-A0A967FE07-F1
#
_cell.length_a   1.000
_cell.length_b   1.000
_cell.length_c   1.000
_cell.angle_alpha   90.00
_cell.angle_beta   90.00
_cell.angle_gamma   90.00
#
_symmetry.space_group_name_H-M   'P 1'
#
loop_
_entity.id
_entity.type
_entity.pdbx_description
1 polymer ?
#
loop_
_entity_poly.entity_id
_entity_poly.type
_entity_poly.pdbx_seq_one_letter_code
_entity_poly.pdbx_strand_id
1 'polypeptide(L)'
;PWGVVLIVGGGYAIAESFAKTGLADWIGKELAFVSALPIFLVLLTIVLFMTFLTEINSNTATANIFLPILATMAVAGQAHPFLLMIPGTIACSCAFMLPSGTGTNAVIFGSGRVTIPEMASC
;
A
#
# COMPACT_ATOMS: atom_id res chain seq x y z
N PRO A 1 11.09 -18.75 -12.40
CA PRO A 1 9.88 -17.99 -11.99
C PRO A 1 9.45 -18.32 -10.54
N TRP A 2 10.33 -18.05 -9.57
CA TRP A 2 10.06 -18.25 -8.13
C TRP A 2 9.68 -16.95 -7.39
N GLY A 3 9.87 -15.80 -8.04
CA GLY A 3 9.69 -14.49 -7.43
C GLY A 3 8.29 -14.27 -6.85
N VAL A 4 7.23 -14.67 -7.58
CA VAL A 4 5.85 -14.51 -7.08
C VAL A 4 5.60 -15.35 -5.82
N VAL A 5 6.12 -16.58 -5.77
CA VAL A 5 6.00 -17.48 -4.61
C VAL A 5 6.77 -16.90 -3.41
N LEU A 6 7.97 -16.37 -3.63
CA LEU A 6 8.78 -15.74 -2.58
C LEU A 6 8.15 -14.44 -2.06
N ILE A 7 7.52 -13.65 -2.94
CA ILE A 7 6.80 -12.42 -2.56
C ILE A 7 5.61 -12.79 -1.68
N VAL A 8 4.71 -13.66 -2.17
CA VAL A 8 3.52 -14.07 -1.41
C VAL A 8 3.92 -14.71 -0.07
N GLY A 9 4.91 -15.61 -0.07
CA GLY A 9 5.43 -16.22 1.15
C GLY A 9 6.04 -15.21 2.12
N GLY A 10 6.77 -14.21 1.63
CA GLY A 10 7.29 -13.11 2.42
C GLY A 10 6.18 -12.24 3.04
N GLY A 11 5.08 -12.02 2.33
CA GLY A 11 3.91 -11.28 2.83
C GLY A 11 3.26 -12.01 4.02
N TYR A 12 3.08 -13.33 3.91
CA TYR A 12 2.61 -14.15 5.03
C TYR A 12 3.59 -14.16 6.21
N ALA A 13 4.89 -14.26 5.95
CA ALA A 13 5.92 -14.22 6.99
C ALA A 13 5.92 -12.88 7.75
N ILE A 14 5.72 -11.76 7.06
CA ILE A 14 5.56 -10.43 7.67
C ILE A 14 4.28 -10.40 8.52
N ALA A 15 3.15 -10.86 7.98
CA ALA A 15 1.88 -10.92 8.70
C ALA A 15 1.99 -11.71 10.01
N GLU A 16 2.62 -12.89 9.96
CA GLU A 16 2.84 -13.74 11.13
C GLU A 16 3.82 -13.11 12.13
N SER A 17 4.87 -12.45 11.63
CA SER A 17 5.82 -11.72 12.49
C SER A 17 5.14 -10.58 13.25
N PHE A 18 4.18 -9.88 12.65
CA PHE A 18 3.44 -8.80 13.30
C PHE A 18 2.55 -9.32 14.45
N ALA A 19 1.96 -10.50 14.28
CA ALA A 19 1.20 -11.17 15.33
C ALA A 19 2.12 -11.69 16.45
N LYS A 20 3.24 -12.33 16.10
CA LYS A 20 4.20 -12.90 17.08
C LYS A 20 4.93 -11.85 17.91
N THR A 21 5.26 -10.70 17.31
CA THR A 21 5.99 -9.62 17.99
C THR A 21 5.08 -8.74 18.87
N GLY A 22 3.76 -8.89 18.77
CA GLY A 22 2.80 -7.97 19.40
C GLY A 22 2.80 -6.57 18.77
N LEU A 23 3.47 -6.40 17.62
CA LEU A 23 3.50 -5.12 16.91
C LEU A 23 2.09 -4.73 16.46
N ALA A 24 1.27 -5.69 16.05
CA ALA A 24 -0.14 -5.46 15.72
C ALA A 24 -0.92 -4.85 16.90
N ASP A 25 -0.72 -5.36 18.11
CA ASP A 25 -1.37 -4.84 19.33
C ASP A 25 -0.83 -3.46 19.73
N TRP A 26 0.46 -3.23 19.54
CA TRP A 26 1.08 -1.92 19.81
C TRP A 26 0.59 -0.86 18.82
N ILE A 27 0.59 -1.16 17.52
CA ILE A 27 0.00 -0.33 16.47
C ILE A 27 -1.46 -0.04 16.80
N GLY A 28 -2.23 -1.05 17.21
CA GLY A 28 -3.61 -0.90 17.64
C GLY A 28 -3.82 0.09 18.78
N LYS A 29 -2.96 0.05 19.80
CA LYS A 29 -2.99 0.98 20.94
C LYS A 29 -2.63 2.39 20.53
N GLU A 30 -1.58 2.57 19.73
CA GLU A 30 -1.19 3.88 19.22
C GLU A 30 -2.28 4.45 18.32
N LEU A 31 -2.91 3.65 17.47
CA LEU A 31 -4.02 4.06 16.61
C LEU A 31 -5.37 4.13 17.33
N ALA A 32 -5.43 3.96 18.65
CA ALA A 32 -6.68 4.12 19.40
C ALA A 32 -7.28 5.52 19.20
N PHE A 33 -6.46 6.57 18.98
CA PHE A 33 -6.97 7.91 18.65
C PHE A 33 -7.71 7.96 17.31
N VAL A 34 -7.42 7.03 16.40
CA VAL A 34 -8.07 6.93 15.08
C VAL A 34 -9.50 6.41 15.19
N SER A 35 -9.83 5.67 16.26
CA SER A 35 -11.22 5.26 16.51
C SER A 35 -12.17 6.44 16.77
N ALA A 36 -11.63 7.61 17.16
CA ALA A 36 -12.39 8.85 17.30
C ALA A 36 -12.51 9.66 15.99
N LEU A 37 -11.72 9.31 14.96
CA LEU A 37 -11.75 9.96 13.65
C LEU A 37 -12.79 9.28 12.74
N PRO A 38 -13.45 10.04 11.86
CA PRO A 38 -14.34 9.45 10.87
C PRO A 38 -13.53 8.52 9.95
N ILE A 39 -14.00 7.29 9.79
CA ILE A 39 -13.36 6.23 8.99
C ILE A 39 -12.96 6.70 7.58
N PHE A 40 -13.70 7.65 7.02
CA PHE A 40 -13.41 8.29 5.74
C PHE A 40 -12.06 9.03 5.72
N LEU A 41 -11.70 9.76 6.77
CA LEU A 41 -10.40 10.45 6.85
C LEU A 41 -9.23 9.47 6.91
N VAL A 42 -9.41 8.36 7.64
CA VAL A 42 -8.43 7.28 7.77
C VAL A 42 -8.19 6.60 6.42
N LEU A 43 -9.28 6.34 5.70
CA LEU A 43 -9.22 5.80 4.35
C LEU A 43 -8.49 6.73 3.40
N LEU A 44 -8.80 8.03 3.45
CA LEU A 44 -8.20 9.03 2.58
C LEU A 44 -6.69 9.16 2.81
N THR A 45 -6.23 9.15 4.06
CA THR A 45 -4.80 9.19 4.38
C THR A 45 -4.07 7.92 3.93
N ILE A 46 -4.67 6.74 4.14
CA ILE A 46 -4.10 5.46 3.68
C ILE A 46 -4.00 5.43 2.15
N VAL A 47 -5.06 5.82 1.45
CA VAL A 47 -5.08 5.84 -0.02
C VAL A 47 -4.03 6.79 -0.55
N LEU A 48 -3.97 8.03 -0.05
CA LEU A 48 -2.94 8.98 -0.47
C LEU A 48 -1.53 8.47 -0.20
N PHE A 49 -1.30 7.92 0.99
CA PHE A 49 0.00 7.35 1.36
C PHE A 49 0.42 6.22 0.42
N MET A 50 -0.50 5.28 0.12
CA MET A 50 -0.24 4.17 -0.81
C MET A 50 0.02 4.65 -2.23
N THR A 51 -0.76 5.63 -2.72
CA THR A 51 -0.59 6.19 -4.07
C THR A 51 0.80 6.81 -4.23
N PHE A 52 1.26 7.63 -3.29
CA PHE A 52 2.62 8.19 -3.38
C PHE A 52 3.71 7.14 -3.22
N LEU A 53 3.52 6.16 -2.34
CA LEU A 53 4.53 5.16 -2.05
C LEU A 53 4.70 4.15 -3.19
N THR A 54 3.62 3.88 -3.94
CA THR A 54 3.66 3.01 -5.12
C THR A 54 4.31 3.63 -6.36
N GLU A 55 4.58 4.93 -6.35
CA GLU A 55 5.34 5.57 -7.44
C GLU A 55 6.85 5.27 -7.36
N ILE A 56 7.35 5.00 -6.16
CA ILE A 56 8.77 4.76 -5.87
C ILE A 56 9.08 3.26 -5.88
N ASN A 57 8.10 2.42 -5.58
CA ASN A 57 8.25 0.98 -5.41
C ASN A 57 7.25 0.21 -6.28
N SER A 58 7.56 -1.03 -6.65
CA SER A 58 6.66 -1.85 -7.47
C SER A 58 5.31 -2.06 -6.76
N ASN A 59 4.21 -1.84 -7.49
CA ASN A 59 2.83 -2.02 -7.00
C ASN A 59 2.63 -3.33 -6.21
N THR A 60 3.15 -4.44 -6.75
CA THR A 60 3.04 -5.75 -6.11
C THR A 60 3.88 -5.86 -4.84
N ALA A 61 5.07 -5.26 -4.82
CA ALA A 61 5.92 -5.25 -3.63
C ALA A 61 5.30 -4.39 -2.51
N THR A 62 4.79 -3.21 -2.86
CA THR A 62 4.08 -2.32 -1.94
C THR A 62 2.84 -3.00 -1.37
N ALA A 63 1.96 -3.54 -2.20
CA ALA A 63 0.76 -4.23 -1.72
C ALA A 63 1.11 -5.38 -0.77
N ASN A 64 2.12 -6.18 -1.09
CA ASN A 64 2.49 -7.34 -0.29
C ASN A 64 3.10 -6.99 1.07
N ILE A 65 3.79 -5.85 1.18
CA ILE A 65 4.34 -5.34 2.45
C ILE A 65 3.21 -4.75 3.30
N PHE A 66 2.34 -3.93 2.70
CA PHE A 66 1.42 -3.11 3.47
C PHE A 66 0.04 -3.73 3.70
N LEU A 67 -0.44 -4.63 2.85
CA LEU A 67 -1.74 -5.28 3.07
C LEU A 67 -1.84 -6.04 4.41
N PRO A 68 -0.81 -6.79 4.86
CA PRO A 68 -0.79 -7.34 6.20
C PRO A 68 -0.93 -6.29 7.30
N ILE A 69 -0.25 -5.15 7.12
CA ILE A 69 -0.27 -4.03 8.09
C ILE A 69 -1.67 -3.44 8.15
N LEU A 70 -2.27 -3.13 7.01
CA LEU A 70 -3.64 -2.63 6.90
C LEU A 70 -4.66 -3.59 7.51
N ALA A 71 -4.46 -4.91 7.33
CA ALA A 71 -5.30 -5.92 7.95
C ALA A 71 -5.20 -5.87 9.49
N THR A 72 -3.98 -5.83 10.04
CA THR A 72 -3.78 -5.74 11.49
C THR A 72 -4.33 -4.43 12.07
N MET A 73 -4.18 -3.32 11.37
CA MET A 73 -4.74 -2.02 11.77
C MET A 73 -6.27 -2.04 11.80
N ALA A 74 -6.92 -2.65 10.80
CA ALA A 74 -8.37 -2.76 10.76
C ALA A 74 -8.90 -3.62 11.92
N VAL A 75 -8.28 -4.78 12.17
CA VAL A 75 -8.65 -5.66 13.30
C VAL A 75 -8.50 -4.91 14.63
N ALA A 76 -7.40 -4.20 14.81
CA ALA A 76 -7.17 -3.41 16.03
C ALA A 76 -8.17 -2.26 16.19
N GLY A 77 -8.57 -1.62 15.09
CA GLY A 77 -9.60 -0.59 15.04
C GLY A 77 -11.04 -1.13 15.12
N GLN A 78 -11.24 -2.43 15.42
CA GLN A 78 -12.54 -3.09 15.46
C GLN A 78 -13.34 -2.97 14.14
N ALA A 79 -12.64 -2.85 13.01
CA ALA A 79 -13.21 -2.74 11.68
C ALA A 79 -12.92 -3.99 10.84
N HIS A 80 -13.74 -4.24 9.82
CA HIS A 80 -13.50 -5.36 8.91
C HIS A 80 -12.23 -5.11 8.07
N PRO A 81 -11.27 -6.06 7.98
CA PRO A 81 -9.99 -5.88 7.27
C PRO A 81 -10.11 -5.40 5.82
N PHE A 82 -11.10 -5.94 5.10
CA PHE A 82 -11.39 -5.54 3.72
C PHE A 82 -11.69 -4.06 3.54
N LEU A 83 -12.15 -3.38 4.58
CA LEU A 83 -12.46 -1.95 4.51
C LEU A 83 -11.20 -1.13 4.23
N LEU A 84 -10.04 -1.51 4.75
CA LEU A 84 -8.76 -0.84 4.47
C LEU A 84 -7.98 -1.51 3.33
N MET A 85 -8.02 -2.83 3.24
CA MET A 85 -7.24 -3.60 2.27
C MET A 85 -7.67 -3.37 0.82
N ILE A 86 -8.98 -3.34 0.54
CA ILE A 86 -9.49 -3.13 -0.84
C ILE A 86 -9.06 -1.78 -1.39
N PRO A 87 -9.38 -0.63 -0.75
CA PRO A 87 -8.97 0.67 -1.24
C PRO A 87 -7.44 0.84 -1.26
N GLY A 88 -6.71 0.27 -0.29
CA GLY A 88 -5.25 0.25 -0.31
C GLY A 88 -4.67 -0.51 -1.52
N THR A 89 -5.28 -1.63 -1.90
CA THR A 89 -4.86 -2.42 -3.09
C THR A 89 -5.11 -1.64 -4.38
N ILE A 90 -6.26 -0.98 -4.48
CA ILE A 90 -6.60 -0.14 -5.63
C ILE A 90 -5.62 1.04 -5.70
N ALA A 91 -5.34 1.69 -4.59
CA ALA A 91 -4.37 2.79 -4.51
C ALA A 91 -2.96 2.38 -4.93
N CYS A 92 -2.50 1.18 -4.55
CA CYS A 92 -1.23 0.61 -5.02
C CYS A 92 -1.21 0.35 -6.53
N SER A 93 -2.36 0.24 -7.20
CA SER A 93 -2.41 0.08 -8.66
C SER A 93 -2.39 1.42 -9.40
N CYS A 94 -2.58 2.54 -8.68
CA CYS A 94 -2.61 3.89 -9.25
C CYS A 94 -1.21 4.53 -9.28
N ALA A 95 -0.26 3.91 -9.98
CA ALA A 95 1.08 4.45 -10.20
C ALA A 95 1.19 5.14 -11.57
N PHE A 96 0.89 6.44 -11.63
CA PHE A 96 0.79 7.22 -12.87
C PHE A 96 1.74 8.43 -12.94
N MET A 97 2.29 8.87 -11.80
CA MET A 97 3.01 10.15 -11.70
C MET A 97 4.49 10.04 -12.11
N LEU A 98 5.13 8.89 -11.94
CA LEU A 98 6.56 8.70 -12.20
C LEU A 98 6.85 7.55 -13.18
N PRO A 99 7.93 7.68 -13.99
CA PRO A 99 8.36 6.64 -14.92
C PRO A 99 8.92 5.39 -14.20
N SER A 100 9.23 5.50 -12.91
CA SER A 100 9.75 4.39 -12.08
C SER A 100 8.65 3.42 -11.62
N GLY A 101 7.39 3.86 -11.52
CA GLY A 101 6.34 3.09 -10.84
C GLY A 101 5.88 1.86 -11.62
N THR A 102 5.88 1.89 -12.96
CA THR A 102 5.39 0.76 -13.78
C THR A 102 6.14 0.66 -15.10
N GLY A 103 6.37 -0.57 -15.57
CA GLY A 103 7.07 -0.81 -16.85
C GLY A 103 6.42 -0.13 -18.06
N THR A 104 5.11 0.08 -18.03
CA THR A 104 4.37 0.85 -19.06
C THR A 104 4.76 2.33 -19.08
N ASN A 105 4.89 2.96 -17.91
CA ASN A 105 5.30 4.36 -17.77
C ASN A 105 6.75 4.55 -18.24
N ALA A 106 7.63 3.60 -17.91
CA ALA A 106 9.02 3.58 -18.38
C ALA A 106 9.12 3.46 -19.92
N VAL A 107 8.29 2.62 -20.54
CA VAL A 107 8.26 2.43 -22.00
C VAL A 107 7.82 3.71 -22.73
N ILE A 108 6.79 4.39 -22.22
CA ILE A 108 6.31 5.66 -22.80
C ILE A 108 7.34 6.78 -22.59
N PHE A 109 7.94 6.89 -21.40
CA PHE A 109 8.99 7.86 -21.15
C PHE A 109 10.22 7.64 -22.06
N GLY A 110 10.59 6.37 -22.29
CA GLY A 110 11.67 5.99 -23.21
C GLY A 110 11.41 6.34 -24.68
N SER A 111 10.17 6.67 -25.07
CA SER A 111 9.86 7.15 -26.42
C SER A 111 10.33 8.59 -26.70
N GLY A 112 10.73 9.32 -25.66
CA GLY A 112 11.16 10.73 -25.75
C GLY A 112 10.03 11.71 -26.06
N ARG A 113 8.77 11.27 -26.06
CA ARG A 113 7.59 12.09 -26.40
C ARG A 113 6.84 12.67 -25.19
N VAL A 114 7.18 12.24 -23.98
CA VAL A 114 6.50 12.64 -22.74
C VAL A 114 7.52 12.99 -21.68
N THR A 115 7.33 14.13 -21.02
CA THR A 115 8.19 14.62 -19.93
C THR A 115 7.58 14.29 -18.56
N ILE A 116 8.42 14.23 -17.52
CA ILE A 116 7.97 13.93 -16.14
C ILE A 116 6.85 14.89 -15.67
N PRO A 117 6.90 16.21 -15.91
CA PRO A 117 5.82 17.12 -15.54
C PRO A 117 4.48 16.83 -16.22
N GLU A 118 4.48 16.30 -17.45
CA GLU A 118 3.27 15.91 -18.18
C GLU A 118 2.67 14.60 -17.65
N MET A 119 3.51 13.72 -17.09
CA MET A 119 3.05 12.49 -16.41
C MET A 119 2.46 12.81 -15.03
N ALA A 120 3.12 13.67 -14.27
CA ALA A 120 2.70 14.07 -12.93
C ALA A 120 1.45 14.98 -12.91
N SER A 121 1.02 15.49 -14.06
CA SER A 121 -0.23 16.26 -14.18
C SER A 121 -1.48 15.39 -14.41
N CYS A 122 -1.33 14.07 -14.47
CA CYS A 122 -2.43 13.10 -14.55
C CYS A 122 -2.86 12.62 -13.15
#